data_AF-A0A376VM89-F1
#
_entry.id   AF-A0A376VM89-F1
#
_cell.length_a   1.000
_cell.length_b   1.000
_cell.length_c   1.000
_cell.angle_alpha   90.00
_cell.angle_beta   90.00
_cell.angle_gamma   90.00
#
_symmetry.space_group_name_H-M   'P 1'
#
loop_
_entity.id
_entity.type
_entity.pdbx_description
1 polymer ?
#
loop_
_entity_poly.entity_id
_entity_poly.type
_entity_poly.pdbx_seq_one_letter_code
_entity_poly.pdbx_strand_id
1 'polypeptide(L)'
;MSKIFICAAIPDEQAIKEDSAVAVATTIEAGDERRARAKFHWQFLEQFPAAQDCAYKFIVCEDKPGIPRPALDSWDAEYMQENRWDEESASFVPVETESDPMNVTFDKLAPEVQNAVMVKFDTCENITVDMVISAQELLQEDMATFDGHIVEALMKMPEVNAMYPELKLHAIGWVKHKCKPGAKWPEIQAEMRIWKKTSRR
;
A
#
# COMPACT_ATOMS: atom_id res chain seq x y z
N MET A 1 -14.04 31.83 28.72
CA MET A 1 -12.82 31.66 27.91
C MET A 1 -13.23 30.92 26.66
N SER A 2 -12.74 31.34 25.51
CA SER A 2 -12.91 30.60 24.28
C SER A 2 -11.96 29.40 24.24
N LYS A 3 -12.41 28.34 23.58
CA LYS A 3 -11.72 27.07 23.39
C LYS A 3 -11.66 26.75 21.90
N ILE A 4 -10.70 25.93 21.53
CA ILE A 4 -10.50 25.48 20.15
C ILE A 4 -11.17 24.10 20.01
N PHE A 5 -11.90 23.92 18.92
CA PHE A 5 -12.58 22.67 18.59
C PHE A 5 -12.20 22.23 17.18
N ILE A 6 -11.91 20.94 17.03
CA ILE A 6 -11.70 20.28 15.76
C ILE A 6 -13.04 19.74 15.30
N CYS A 7 -13.45 20.09 14.09
CA CYS A 7 -14.74 19.74 13.52
C CYS A 7 -14.55 19.03 12.19
N ALA A 8 -15.31 17.96 11.94
CA ALA A 8 -15.33 17.27 10.66
C ALA A 8 -16.76 16.98 10.20
N ALA A 9 -16.98 17.11 8.90
CA ALA A 9 -18.18 16.70 8.20
C ALA A 9 -17.81 15.49 7.34
N ILE A 10 -18.39 14.33 7.66
CA ILE A 10 -18.10 13.06 6.99
C ILE A 10 -19.35 12.61 6.24
N PRO A 11 -19.33 12.54 4.90
CA PRO A 11 -20.48 12.06 4.14
C PRO A 11 -20.69 10.57 4.36
N ASP A 12 -21.93 10.11 4.22
CA ASP A 12 -22.22 8.68 4.18
C ASP A 12 -21.83 8.03 2.84
N GLU A 13 -21.90 6.70 2.78
CA GLU A 13 -21.51 5.97 1.57
C GLU A 13 -22.35 6.34 0.34
N GLN A 14 -23.60 6.75 0.53
CA GLN A 14 -24.50 7.10 -0.57
C GLN A 14 -24.11 8.45 -1.17
N ALA A 15 -23.90 9.47 -0.32
CA ALA A 15 -23.45 10.79 -0.75
C ALA A 15 -22.08 10.73 -1.46
N ILE A 16 -21.18 9.84 -1.02
CA ILE A 16 -19.90 9.61 -1.71
C ILE A 16 -20.12 9.05 -3.13
N LYS A 17 -21.00 8.05 -3.27
CA LYS A 17 -21.23 7.34 -4.55
C LYS A 17 -22.04 8.16 -5.55
N GLU A 18 -23.05 8.88 -5.10
CA GLU A 18 -24.03 9.55 -5.96
C GLU A 18 -23.66 11.01 -6.22
N ASP A 19 -23.19 11.73 -5.19
CA ASP A 19 -22.95 13.18 -5.25
C ASP A 19 -21.45 13.53 -5.27
N SER A 20 -20.56 12.52 -5.27
CA SER A 20 -19.11 12.71 -5.14
C SER A 20 -18.74 13.57 -3.92
N ALA A 21 -19.49 13.41 -2.83
CA ALA A 21 -19.30 14.14 -1.58
C ALA A 21 -17.94 13.82 -0.94
N VAL A 22 -17.30 14.84 -0.37
CA VAL A 22 -15.95 14.73 0.21
C VAL A 22 -16.00 15.08 1.70
N ALA A 23 -15.28 14.31 2.52
CA ALA A 23 -15.11 14.63 3.93
C ALA A 23 -14.24 15.89 4.08
N VAL A 24 -14.67 16.82 4.94
CA VAL A 24 -13.94 18.06 5.19
C VAL A 24 -13.85 18.33 6.68
N ALA A 25 -12.75 18.93 7.10
CA ALA A 25 -12.51 19.32 8.47
C ALA A 25 -12.08 20.78 8.59
N THR A 26 -12.28 21.35 9.77
CA THR A 26 -11.83 22.69 10.11
C THR A 26 -11.67 22.82 11.62
N THR A 27 -10.89 23.80 12.05
CA THR A 27 -10.76 24.15 13.45
C THR A 27 -11.51 25.45 13.74
N ILE A 28 -12.33 25.50 14.79
CA ILE A 28 -13.09 26.71 15.17
C ILE A 28 -12.92 27.08 16.64
N GLU A 29 -13.02 28.37 16.92
CA GLU A 29 -13.09 28.89 18.27
C GLU A 29 -14.55 29.02 18.76
N ALA A 30 -14.85 28.51 19.95
CA ALA A 30 -16.17 28.58 20.59
C ALA A 30 -16.08 28.53 22.13
N GLY A 31 -17.17 28.89 22.83
CA GLY A 31 -17.21 28.87 24.30
C GLY A 31 -17.39 27.48 24.92
N ASP A 32 -18.04 26.57 24.20
CA ASP A 32 -18.34 25.20 24.61
C ASP A 32 -18.65 24.34 23.37
N GLU A 33 -18.68 23.02 23.51
CA GLU A 33 -18.89 22.09 22.39
C GLU A 33 -20.25 22.27 21.70
N ARG A 34 -21.30 22.63 22.46
CA ARG A 34 -22.64 22.85 21.89
C ARG A 34 -22.64 24.07 20.96
N ARG A 35 -21.96 25.14 21.36
CA ARG A 35 -21.76 26.34 20.52
C ARG A 35 -20.85 26.03 19.33
N ALA A 36 -19.80 25.23 19.53
CA ALA A 36 -18.93 24.79 18.44
C ALA A 36 -19.73 24.02 17.38
N ARG A 37 -20.52 23.02 17.79
CA ARG A 37 -21.35 22.22 16.89
C ARG A 37 -22.36 23.05 16.11
N ALA A 38 -23.04 24.00 16.78
CA ALA A 38 -23.98 24.89 16.12
C ALA A 38 -23.28 25.83 15.11
N LYS A 39 -22.14 26.42 15.51
CA LYS A 39 -21.33 27.30 14.63
C LYS A 39 -20.80 26.53 13.42
N PHE A 40 -20.25 25.34 13.63
CA PHE A 40 -19.71 24.48 12.59
C PHE A 40 -20.79 24.08 11.59
N HIS A 41 -21.95 23.62 12.06
CA HIS A 41 -23.06 23.23 11.20
C HIS A 41 -23.49 24.39 10.28
N TRP A 42 -23.62 25.60 10.85
CA TRP A 42 -23.99 26.77 10.07
C TRP A 42 -22.91 27.16 9.05
N GLN A 43 -21.64 27.23 9.46
CA GLN A 43 -20.52 27.52 8.54
C GLN A 43 -20.38 26.49 7.42
N PHE A 44 -20.62 25.20 7.71
CA PHE A 44 -20.59 24.13 6.72
C PHE A 44 -21.64 24.35 5.62
N LEU A 45 -22.88 24.69 6.00
CA LEU A 45 -23.96 24.93 5.04
C LEU A 45 -23.74 26.18 4.20
N GLU A 46 -23.08 27.21 4.74
CA GLU A 46 -22.69 28.39 3.98
C GLU A 46 -21.58 28.09 2.97
N GLN A 47 -20.56 27.33 3.38
CA GLN A 47 -19.41 27.02 2.54
C GLN A 47 -19.74 25.97 1.47
N PHE A 48 -20.57 24.98 1.81
CA PHE A 48 -20.92 23.84 0.95
C PHE A 48 -22.44 23.80 0.73
N PRO A 49 -23.02 24.77 0.01
CA PRO A 49 -24.48 24.81 -0.21
C PRO A 49 -25.00 23.60 -0.98
N ALA A 50 -24.18 23.00 -1.84
CA ALA A 50 -24.51 21.77 -2.57
C ALA A 50 -24.61 20.53 -1.66
N ALA A 51 -24.06 20.58 -0.45
CA ALA A 51 -24.11 19.48 0.51
C ALA A 51 -25.42 19.45 1.34
N GLN A 52 -26.37 20.38 1.09
CA GLN A 52 -27.64 20.45 1.83
C GLN A 52 -28.51 19.20 1.65
N ASP A 53 -28.48 18.59 0.47
CA ASP A 53 -29.26 17.40 0.15
C ASP A 53 -28.52 16.09 0.48
N CYS A 54 -27.24 16.19 0.88
CA CYS A 54 -26.39 15.06 1.20
C CYS A 54 -26.40 14.76 2.71
N ALA A 55 -26.33 13.48 3.07
CA ALA A 55 -26.21 13.08 4.46
C ALA A 55 -24.75 13.17 4.96
N TYR A 56 -24.48 14.12 5.87
CA TYR A 56 -23.20 14.26 6.56
C TYR A 56 -23.33 13.99 8.07
N LYS A 57 -22.41 13.19 8.62
CA LYS A 57 -22.16 13.07 10.05
C LYS A 57 -21.22 14.19 10.48
N PHE A 58 -21.67 15.03 11.42
CA PHE A 58 -20.83 16.05 12.03
C PHE A 58 -20.20 15.55 13.33
N ILE A 59 -18.88 15.66 13.40
CA ILE A 59 -18.06 15.29 14.56
C ILE A 59 -17.38 16.55 15.08
N VAL A 60 -17.38 16.72 16.40
CA VAL A 60 -16.77 17.87 17.09
C VAL A 60 -16.06 17.36 18.33
N CYS A 61 -14.79 17.71 18.51
CA CYS A 61 -14.04 17.45 19.74
C CYS A 61 -13.23 18.68 20.17
N GLU A 62 -13.02 18.83 21.47
CA GLU A 62 -12.15 19.87 22.01
C GLU A 62 -10.69 19.54 21.67
N ASP A 63 -9.95 20.56 21.18
CA ASP A 63 -8.53 20.43 20.89
C ASP A 63 -7.72 20.13 22.16
N LYS A 64 -6.73 19.25 22.06
CA LYS A 64 -5.80 18.91 23.15
C LYS A 64 -4.37 18.86 22.61
N PRO A 65 -3.37 19.16 23.44
CA PRO A 65 -1.97 19.08 23.03
C PRO A 65 -1.64 17.70 22.44
N GLY A 66 -1.04 17.70 21.24
CA GLY A 66 -0.61 16.48 20.55
C GLY A 66 -1.66 15.83 19.64
N ILE A 67 -2.88 16.37 19.56
CA ILE A 67 -3.86 15.93 18.58
C ILE A 67 -3.59 16.66 17.24
N PRO A 68 -3.58 15.94 16.10
CA PRO A 68 -3.53 16.58 14.79
C PRO A 68 -4.76 17.48 14.62
N ARG A 69 -4.58 18.68 14.05
CA ARG A 69 -5.72 19.59 13.82
C ARG A 69 -5.57 20.37 12.51
N PRO A 70 -6.68 20.63 11.80
CA PRO A 70 -6.69 21.55 10.66
C PRO A 70 -6.33 22.98 11.08
N ALA A 71 -6.06 23.82 10.08
CA ALA A 71 -5.91 25.26 10.30
C ALA A 71 -7.21 25.90 10.84
N LEU A 72 -7.05 26.94 11.66
CA LEU A 72 -8.17 27.68 12.25
C LEU A 72 -8.96 28.42 11.17
N ASP A 73 -10.28 28.27 11.18
CA ASP A 73 -11.24 28.85 10.24
C ASP A 73 -10.88 28.62 8.75
N SER A 74 -10.19 27.50 8.47
CA SER A 74 -9.85 27.05 7.12
C SER A 74 -10.33 25.62 6.92
N TRP A 75 -10.89 25.35 5.74
CA TRP A 75 -11.41 24.03 5.38
C TRP A 75 -10.31 23.17 4.78
N ASP A 76 -10.24 21.92 5.24
CA ASP A 76 -9.23 20.93 4.86
C ASP A 76 -9.94 19.64 4.44
N ALA A 77 -9.78 19.27 3.15
CA ALA A 77 -10.35 18.05 2.57
C ALA A 77 -9.39 16.84 2.65
N GLU A 78 -8.15 17.05 3.08
CA GLU A 78 -7.11 16.03 3.19
C GLU A 78 -6.97 15.52 4.62
N TYR A 79 -7.39 16.32 5.62
CA TYR A 79 -7.32 15.96 7.04
C TYR A 79 -7.89 14.57 7.36
N MET A 80 -9.02 14.19 6.74
CA MET A 80 -9.65 12.88 6.97
C MET A 80 -9.00 11.72 6.20
N GLN A 81 -8.03 12.01 5.33
CA GLN A 81 -7.16 11.01 4.69
C GLN A 81 -6.00 10.65 5.63
N GLU A 82 -5.48 11.64 6.35
CA GLU A 82 -4.38 11.48 7.31
C GLU A 82 -4.85 11.07 8.71
N ASN A 83 -6.12 11.31 9.05
CA ASN A 83 -6.67 11.13 10.39
C ASN A 83 -8.03 10.42 10.35
N ARG A 84 -8.30 9.61 11.38
CA ARG A 84 -9.60 8.97 11.59
C ARG A 84 -10.19 9.36 12.94
N TRP A 85 -11.52 9.34 13.01
CA TRP A 85 -12.22 9.46 14.29
C TRP A 85 -12.10 8.15 15.08
N ASP A 86 -11.63 8.24 16.31
CA ASP A 86 -11.62 7.13 17.25
C ASP A 86 -12.79 7.28 18.25
N GLU A 87 -13.75 6.36 18.18
CA GLU A 87 -14.95 6.40 19.02
C GLU A 87 -14.63 6.09 20.51
N GLU A 88 -13.53 5.37 20.81
CA GLU A 88 -13.15 5.01 22.18
C GLU A 88 -12.57 6.22 22.94
N SER A 89 -11.65 6.96 22.31
CA SER A 89 -11.05 8.17 22.90
C SER A 89 -11.84 9.46 22.64
N ALA A 90 -12.86 9.39 21.78
CA ALA A 90 -13.63 10.54 21.28
C ALA A 90 -12.69 11.65 20.74
N SER A 91 -11.73 11.26 19.92
CA SER A 91 -10.67 12.12 19.38
C SER A 91 -10.29 11.72 17.96
N PHE A 92 -9.70 12.65 17.21
CA PHE A 92 -8.98 12.29 15.99
C PHE A 92 -7.63 11.68 16.34
N VAL A 93 -7.29 10.62 15.63
CA VAL A 93 -5.97 9.96 15.68
C VAL A 93 -5.43 9.83 14.27
N PRO A 94 -4.10 9.96 14.08
CA PRO A 94 -3.50 9.70 12.78
C PRO A 94 -3.87 8.31 12.28
N VAL A 95 -4.19 8.20 11.00
CA VAL A 95 -4.23 6.92 10.31
C VAL A 95 -2.82 6.35 10.35
N GLU A 96 -2.69 5.11 10.81
CA GLU A 96 -1.42 4.41 10.70
C GLU A 96 -1.18 4.17 9.21
N THR A 97 -0.31 4.98 8.60
CA THR A 97 0.26 4.63 7.30
C THR A 97 1.01 3.32 7.50
N GLU A 98 0.73 2.30 6.67
CA GLU A 98 1.51 1.07 6.64
C GLU A 98 2.99 1.44 6.74
N SER A 99 3.64 0.93 7.79
CA SER A 99 5.03 1.23 8.11
C SER A 99 5.89 1.12 6.85
N ASP A 100 6.87 2.03 6.68
CA ASP A 100 7.91 1.95 5.64
C ASP A 100 8.22 0.49 5.32
N PRO A 101 8.16 0.06 4.04
CA PRO A 101 8.30 -1.34 3.68
C PRO A 101 9.55 -1.90 4.37
N MET A 102 9.35 -2.87 5.27
CA MET A 102 10.46 -3.48 6.00
C MET A 102 11.34 -4.17 4.97
N ASN A 103 12.42 -3.48 4.60
CA ASN A 103 13.36 -3.97 3.61
C ASN A 103 14.09 -5.19 4.17
N VAL A 104 14.02 -6.28 3.43
CA VAL A 104 14.70 -7.53 3.71
C VAL A 104 16.05 -7.52 3.02
N THR A 105 17.11 -7.91 3.73
CA THR A 105 18.42 -8.12 3.11
C THR A 105 18.36 -9.35 2.20
N PHE A 106 18.30 -9.14 0.87
CA PHE A 106 18.15 -10.21 -0.12
C PHE A 106 19.17 -11.34 0.04
N ASP A 107 20.45 -11.00 0.29
CA ASP A 107 21.53 -11.98 0.46
C ASP A 107 21.37 -12.92 1.67
N LYS A 108 20.51 -12.56 2.63
CA LYS A 108 20.22 -13.39 3.81
C LYS A 108 19.06 -14.37 3.59
N LEU A 109 18.34 -14.24 2.47
CA LEU A 109 17.26 -15.16 2.13
C LEU A 109 17.82 -16.53 1.71
N ALA A 110 17.02 -17.58 1.91
CA ALA A 110 17.33 -18.89 1.36
C ALA A 110 17.39 -18.84 -0.18
N PRO A 111 18.28 -19.59 -0.85
CA PRO A 111 18.44 -19.54 -2.31
C PRO A 111 17.14 -19.78 -3.10
N GLU A 112 16.28 -20.66 -2.61
CA GLU A 112 14.96 -20.94 -3.20
C GLU A 112 14.07 -19.69 -3.17
N VAL A 113 14.09 -18.97 -2.05
CA VAL A 113 13.30 -17.74 -1.84
C VAL A 113 13.89 -16.59 -2.67
N GLN A 114 15.21 -16.46 -2.74
CA GLN A 114 15.87 -15.52 -3.65
C GLN A 114 15.43 -15.73 -5.10
N ASN A 115 15.44 -16.99 -5.56
CA ASN A 115 15.02 -17.35 -6.91
C ASN A 115 13.53 -17.04 -7.14
N ALA A 116 12.68 -17.35 -6.17
CA ALA A 116 11.25 -17.04 -6.25
C ALA A 116 10.99 -15.53 -6.33
N VAL A 117 11.69 -14.71 -5.54
CA VAL A 117 11.59 -13.25 -5.57
C VAL A 117 12.01 -12.71 -6.94
N MET A 118 13.17 -13.12 -7.45
CA MET A 118 13.64 -12.69 -8.77
C MET A 118 12.70 -13.14 -9.89
N VAL A 119 12.13 -14.34 -9.81
CA VAL A 119 11.19 -14.82 -10.82
C VAL A 119 9.88 -14.03 -10.77
N LYS A 120 9.32 -13.77 -9.58
CA LYS A 120 8.01 -13.11 -9.45
C LYS A 120 8.08 -11.60 -9.72
N PHE A 121 9.13 -10.94 -9.25
CA PHE A 121 9.23 -9.47 -9.24
C PHE A 121 10.31 -8.90 -10.17
N ASP A 122 11.12 -9.73 -10.81
CA ASP A 122 12.20 -9.31 -11.73
C ASP A 122 13.20 -8.32 -11.10
N THR A 123 13.45 -8.46 -9.79
CA THR A 123 14.37 -7.62 -9.03
C THR A 123 15.08 -8.41 -7.93
N CYS A 124 16.27 -7.94 -7.56
CA CYS A 124 17.00 -8.33 -6.35
C CYS A 124 17.27 -7.13 -5.41
N GLU A 125 16.70 -5.97 -5.71
CA GLU A 125 16.85 -4.72 -4.96
C GLU A 125 15.53 -4.29 -4.31
N ASN A 126 15.61 -3.58 -3.17
CA ASN A 126 14.46 -3.03 -2.43
C ASN A 126 13.38 -4.06 -2.11
N ILE A 127 13.80 -5.26 -1.69
CA ILE A 127 12.90 -6.38 -1.41
C ILE A 127 12.19 -6.15 -0.07
N THR A 128 10.86 -6.20 -0.08
CA THR A 128 10.02 -6.03 1.11
C THR A 128 9.60 -7.38 1.71
N VAL A 129 9.13 -7.38 2.96
CA VAL A 129 8.56 -8.59 3.59
C VAL A 129 7.38 -9.15 2.78
N ASP A 130 6.49 -8.29 2.29
CA ASP A 130 5.32 -8.73 1.51
C ASP A 130 5.71 -9.34 0.17
N MET A 131 6.74 -8.80 -0.48
CA MET A 131 7.31 -9.42 -1.68
C MET A 131 7.85 -10.81 -1.37
N VAL A 132 8.52 -11.00 -0.23
CA VAL A 132 9.03 -12.32 0.18
C VAL A 132 7.88 -13.30 0.45
N ILE A 133 6.83 -12.88 1.16
CA ILE A 133 5.64 -13.70 1.44
C ILE A 133 4.98 -14.13 0.12
N SER A 134 4.71 -13.18 -0.77
CA SER A 134 4.10 -13.46 -2.06
C SER A 134 4.99 -14.33 -2.96
N ALA A 135 6.31 -14.14 -2.96
CA ALA A 135 7.22 -15.00 -3.73
C ALA A 135 7.22 -16.45 -3.24
N GLN A 136 7.07 -16.69 -1.93
CA GLN A 136 7.06 -18.05 -1.37
C GLN A 136 5.90 -18.91 -1.89
N GLU A 137 4.82 -18.32 -2.40
CA GLU A 137 3.73 -19.05 -3.07
C GLU A 137 4.26 -19.92 -4.22
N LEU A 138 5.28 -19.45 -4.97
CA LEU A 138 5.92 -20.21 -6.06
C LEU A 138 6.65 -21.47 -5.58
N LEU A 139 6.97 -21.56 -4.29
CA LEU A 139 7.59 -22.71 -3.65
C LEU A 139 6.57 -23.66 -3.02
N GLN A 140 5.28 -23.30 -3.04
CA GLN A 140 4.20 -24.03 -2.37
C GLN A 140 3.01 -24.20 -3.32
N GLU A 141 2.05 -23.29 -3.30
CA GLU A 141 0.78 -23.40 -4.02
C GLU A 141 0.97 -23.31 -5.55
N ASP A 142 1.91 -22.46 -5.98
CA ASP A 142 2.14 -22.12 -7.38
C ASP A 142 3.32 -22.88 -8.02
N MET A 143 3.78 -23.98 -7.41
CA MET A 143 4.90 -24.78 -7.94
C MET A 143 4.66 -25.31 -9.37
N ALA A 144 3.40 -25.56 -9.74
CA ALA A 144 3.01 -26.09 -11.05
C ALA A 144 2.82 -25.00 -12.12
N THR A 145 2.98 -23.72 -11.77
CA THR A 145 2.90 -22.61 -12.70
C THR A 145 4.19 -22.52 -13.54
N PHE A 146 4.15 -21.70 -14.59
CA PHE A 146 5.35 -21.42 -15.39
C PHE A 146 6.49 -20.87 -14.53
N ASP A 147 6.18 -19.87 -13.69
CA ASP A 147 7.15 -19.24 -12.81
C ASP A 147 7.66 -20.22 -11.74
N GLY A 148 6.78 -21.06 -11.17
CA GLY A 148 7.19 -22.16 -10.28
C GLY A 148 8.19 -23.11 -10.95
N HIS A 149 7.95 -23.47 -12.22
CA HIS A 149 8.89 -24.29 -13.00
C HIS A 149 10.21 -23.58 -13.37
N ILE A 150 10.24 -22.25 -13.47
CA ILE A 150 11.49 -21.48 -13.62
C ILE A 150 12.30 -21.57 -12.32
N VAL A 151 11.66 -21.39 -11.17
CA VAL A 151 12.31 -21.53 -9.86
C VAL A 151 12.88 -22.94 -9.68
N GLU A 152 12.10 -23.97 -10.02
CA GLU A 152 12.55 -25.36 -9.98
C GLU A 152 13.77 -25.59 -10.90
N ALA A 153 13.73 -25.06 -12.14
CA ALA A 153 14.84 -25.21 -13.07
C ALA A 153 16.14 -24.57 -12.55
N LEU A 154 16.06 -23.39 -11.93
CA LEU A 154 17.20 -22.74 -11.27
C LEU A 154 17.75 -23.61 -10.14
N MET A 155 16.89 -24.18 -9.30
CA MET A 155 17.31 -25.08 -8.22
C MET A 155 17.98 -26.36 -8.73
N LYS A 156 17.62 -26.84 -9.92
CA LYS A 156 18.27 -27.97 -10.60
C LYS A 156 19.53 -27.59 -11.38
N MET A 157 19.94 -26.31 -11.36
CA MET A 157 21.16 -25.81 -12.01
C MET A 157 22.05 -25.06 -11.01
N PRO A 158 22.77 -25.77 -10.11
CA PRO A 158 23.64 -25.13 -9.11
C PRO A 158 24.64 -24.14 -9.74
N GLU A 159 25.11 -24.42 -10.94
CA GLU A 159 26.07 -23.61 -11.68
C GLU A 159 25.50 -22.30 -12.25
N VAL A 160 24.17 -22.15 -12.30
CA VAL A 160 23.48 -20.89 -12.60
C VAL A 160 22.98 -20.27 -11.29
N ASN A 161 22.49 -21.08 -10.36
CA ASN A 161 21.98 -20.61 -9.07
C ASN A 161 23.06 -19.93 -8.21
N ALA A 162 24.31 -20.35 -8.32
CA ALA A 162 25.46 -19.74 -7.65
C ALA A 162 26.01 -18.48 -8.36
N MET A 163 25.42 -18.04 -9.47
CA MET A 163 25.79 -16.78 -10.12
C MET A 163 25.26 -15.58 -9.34
N TYR A 164 25.84 -14.40 -9.62
CA TYR A 164 25.35 -13.13 -9.08
C TYR A 164 23.86 -12.91 -9.42
N PRO A 165 23.07 -12.31 -8.51
CA PRO A 165 21.63 -12.11 -8.71
C PRO A 165 21.26 -11.42 -10.02
N GLU A 166 22.01 -10.41 -10.43
CA GLU A 166 21.79 -9.66 -11.67
C GLU A 166 21.98 -10.57 -12.89
N LEU A 167 22.97 -11.46 -12.84
CA LEU A 167 23.20 -12.44 -13.90
C LEU A 167 22.11 -13.53 -13.92
N LYS A 168 21.55 -13.88 -12.76
CA LYS A 168 20.37 -14.76 -12.67
C LYS A 168 19.13 -14.10 -13.27
N LEU A 169 18.89 -12.81 -13.03
CA LEU A 169 17.80 -12.05 -13.65
C LEU A 169 17.90 -12.07 -15.18
N HIS A 170 19.09 -11.90 -15.75
CA HIS A 170 19.28 -12.05 -17.20
C HIS A 170 18.93 -13.46 -17.72
N ALA A 171 19.26 -14.51 -16.97
CA ALA A 171 18.88 -15.88 -17.31
C ALA A 171 17.37 -16.10 -17.25
N ILE A 172 16.71 -15.56 -16.22
CA ILE A 172 15.26 -15.61 -16.02
C ILE A 172 14.56 -14.87 -17.17
N GLY A 173 14.98 -13.64 -17.48
CA GLY A 173 14.43 -12.86 -18.59
C GLY A 173 14.59 -13.55 -19.94
N TRP A 174 15.74 -14.20 -20.19
CA TRP A 174 15.93 -15.02 -21.39
C TRP A 174 14.91 -16.14 -21.48
N VAL A 175 14.74 -16.91 -20.40
CA VAL A 175 13.79 -18.04 -20.37
C VAL A 175 12.36 -17.55 -20.53
N LYS A 176 11.94 -16.49 -19.83
CA LYS A 176 10.59 -15.92 -19.96
C LYS A 176 10.30 -15.46 -21.40
N HIS A 177 11.31 -15.01 -22.13
CA HIS A 177 11.17 -14.63 -23.53
C HIS A 177 11.19 -15.83 -24.50
N LYS A 178 12.01 -16.86 -24.24
CA LYS A 178 12.22 -17.99 -25.18
C LYS A 178 11.27 -19.16 -24.96
N CYS A 179 10.84 -19.40 -23.73
CA CYS A 179 9.97 -20.50 -23.39
C CYS A 179 8.49 -20.08 -23.50
N LYS A 180 7.65 -21.01 -23.96
CA LYS A 180 6.19 -20.86 -23.91
C LYS A 180 5.71 -20.92 -22.44
N PRO A 181 4.60 -20.26 -22.07
CA PRO A 181 4.06 -20.31 -20.70
C PRO A 181 3.72 -21.72 -20.19
N GLY A 182 3.48 -22.69 -21.08
CA GLY A 182 3.25 -24.09 -20.68
C GLY A 182 4.52 -24.95 -20.55
N ALA A 183 5.72 -24.37 -20.67
CA ALA A 183 6.97 -25.11 -20.57
C ALA A 183 7.23 -25.56 -19.12
N LYS A 184 7.69 -26.79 -18.97
CA LYS A 184 8.06 -27.36 -17.67
C LYS A 184 9.55 -27.19 -17.40
N TRP A 185 9.95 -27.37 -16.14
CA TRP A 185 11.33 -27.17 -15.71
C TRP A 185 12.39 -27.87 -16.58
N PRO A 186 12.20 -29.09 -17.16
CA PRO A 186 13.24 -29.70 -18.01
C PRO A 186 13.45 -28.95 -19.33
N GLU A 187 12.37 -28.45 -19.94
CA GLU A 187 12.43 -27.64 -21.17
C GLU A 187 13.09 -26.30 -20.88
N ILE A 188 12.71 -25.65 -19.78
CA ILE A 188 13.31 -24.40 -19.30
C ILE A 188 14.81 -24.58 -19.03
N GLN A 189 15.19 -25.67 -18.37
CA GLN A 189 16.58 -25.99 -18.06
C GLN A 189 17.42 -26.17 -19.34
N ALA A 190 16.84 -26.75 -20.39
CA ALA A 190 17.51 -26.89 -21.67
C ALA A 190 17.82 -25.52 -22.30
N GLU A 191 16.86 -24.60 -22.29
CA GLU A 191 17.06 -23.23 -22.78
C GLU A 191 18.06 -22.44 -21.93
N MET A 192 18.00 -22.58 -20.61
CA MET A 192 18.94 -21.92 -19.71
C MET A 192 20.41 -22.37 -19.95
N ARG A 193 20.62 -23.63 -20.34
CA ARG A 193 21.94 -24.11 -20.80
C ARG A 193 22.38 -23.47 -22.13
N ILE A 194 21.45 -23.19 -23.04
CA ILE A 194 21.73 -22.49 -24.31
C ILE A 194 22.12 -21.04 -24.02
N TRP A 195 21.36 -20.36 -23.17
CA TRP A 195 21.68 -19.01 -22.70
C TRP A 195 23.11 -18.94 -22.14
N LYS A 196 23.46 -19.84 -21.21
CA LYS A 196 24.78 -19.87 -20.58
C LYS A 196 25.94 -20.07 -21.55
N LYS A 197 25.73 -20.80 -22.66
CA LYS A 197 26.75 -20.95 -23.72
C LYS A 197 26.89 -19.69 -24.55
N THR A 198 25.80 -18.97 -24.76
CA THR A 198 25.75 -17.76 -25.57
C THR A 198 26.26 -16.54 -24.79
N SER A 199 26.00 -16.47 -23.48
CA SER A 199 26.44 -15.37 -22.60
C SER A 199 27.93 -15.42 -22.23
N ARG A 200 28.63 -16.51 -22.57
CA ARG A 200 30.09 -16.66 -22.38
C ARG A 200 30.91 -16.25 -23.61
N ARG A 201 30.26 -15.80 -24.69
CA ARG A 201 30.91 -15.23 -25.87
C ARG A 201 30.87 -13.72 -25.77
#